data_AF-A0A937LTI9-F1
#
_entry.id   AF-A0A937LTI9-F1
#
_cell.length_a   1.000
_cell.length_b   1.000
_cell.length_c   1.000
_cell.angle_alpha   90.00
_cell.angle_beta   90.00
_cell.angle_gamma   90.00
#
_symmetry.space_group_name_H-M   'P 1'
#
loop_
_entity.id
_entity.type
_entity.pdbx_description
1 polymer ?
#
loop_
_entity_poly.entity_id
_entity_poly.type
_entity_poly.pdbx_seq_one_letter_code
_entity_poly.pdbx_strand_id
1 'polypeptide(L)' 'MIKIASIQTNIFWEDPKTNKREYDKLFPSLEAFDLIILPEMFTTGFSIRA' A
#
# COMPACT_ATOMS: atom_id res chain seq x y z
N MET A 1 20.01 0.51 14.50
CA MET A 1 19.15 1.67 14.20
C MET A 1 17.90 1.13 13.55
N ILE A 2 16.72 1.65 13.91
CA ILE A 2 15.44 1.24 13.32
C ILE A 2 15.25 1.99 12.00
N LYS A 3 14.94 1.27 10.92
CA LYS A 3 14.61 1.82 9.60
C LYS A 3 13.09 1.76 9.39
N ILE A 4 12.49 2.92 9.14
CA ILE A 4 11.05 3.04 8.90
C ILE A 4 10.85 3.60 7.49
N ALA A 5 9.91 3.02 6.75
CA ALA A 5 9.47 3.53 5.44
C ALA A 5 7.98 3.84 5.44
N SER A 6 7.59 4.82 4.64
CA SER A 6 6.18 5.09 4.29
C SER A 6 6.02 4.91 2.80
N ILE A 7 4.96 4.22 2.39
CA ILE A 7 4.65 4.00 0.97
C ILE A 7 3.57 4.98 0.54
N GLN A 8 3.78 5.64 -0.60
CA GLN A 8 2.79 6.46 -1.27
C GLN A 8 2.50 5.89 -2.65
N THR A 9 1.25 5.51 -2.89
CA THR A 9 0.76 4.99 -4.17
C THR A 9 -0.58 5.64 -4.50
N ASN A 10 -1.00 5.53 -5.75
CA ASN A 10 -2.37 5.86 -6.11
C ASN A 10 -3.30 4.78 -5.56
N ILE A 11 -4.37 5.20 -4.87
CA ILE A 11 -5.43 4.29 -4.42
C ILE A 11 -6.56 4.33 -5.44
N PHE A 12 -6.80 3.19 -6.07
CA PHE A 12 -7.90 2.98 -7.00
C PHE A 12 -9.17 2.65 -6.21
N TRP A 13 -10.16 3.53 -6.30
CA TRP A 13 -11.43 3.40 -5.61
C TRP A 13 -12.17 2.13 -6.02
N GLU A 14 -12.67 1.38 -5.04
CA GLU A 14 -13.46 0.16 -5.19
C GLU A 14 -12.79 -0.94 -6.06
N ASP A 15 -11.47 -0.85 -6.31
CA ASP A 15 -10.70 -1.85 -7.06
C ASP A 15 -9.55 -2.45 -6.21
N PRO A 16 -9.85 -3.46 -5.38
CA PRO A 16 -8.84 -4.07 -4.52
C PRO A 16 -7.77 -4.84 -5.26
N LYS A 17 -8.10 -5.35 -6.46
CA LYS A 17 -7.18 -6.15 -7.26
C LYS A 17 -6.08 -5.27 -7.85
N THR A 18 -6.45 -4.09 -8.34
CA THR A 18 -5.46 -3.13 -8.85
C THR A 18 -4.61 -2.58 -7.72
N ASN A 19 -5.19 -2.18 -6.58
CA ASN A 19 -4.42 -1.73 -5.42
C ASN A 19 -3.39 -2.77 -4.98
N LYS A 20 -3.82 -4.02 -4.75
CA LYS A 20 -2.91 -5.11 -4.36
C LYS A 20 -1.78 -5.30 -5.38
N ARG A 21 -2.09 -5.28 -6.68
CA ARG A 21 -1.10 -5.45 -7.74
C ARG A 21 -0.04 -4.36 -7.74
N GLU A 22 -0.39 -3.11 -7.42
CA GLU A 22 0.61 -2.03 -7.31
C GLU A 22 1.56 -2.26 -6.13
N TYR A 23 1.06 -2.76 -5.00
CA TYR A 23 1.91 -3.13 -3.87
C TYR A 23 2.79 -4.35 -4.15
N ASP A 24 2.25 -5.38 -4.81
CA ASP A 24 3.00 -6.58 -5.19
C ASP A 24 4.20 -6.26 -6.11
N LYS A 25 4.07 -5.22 -6.96
CA LYS A 25 5.17 -4.72 -7.80
C LYS A 25 6.20 -3.91 -7.00
N LEU A 26 5.76 -3.18 -5.98
CA LEU A 26 6.61 -2.27 -5.20
C LEU A 26 7.46 -3.03 -4.18
N PHE A 27 6.88 -3.95 -3.42
CA PHE A 27 7.55 -4.61 -2.29
C PHE A 27 8.88 -5.29 -2.65
N PRO A 28 9.03 -6.00 -3.79
CA PRO A 28 10.29 -6.63 -4.16
C PRO A 28 11.45 -5.64 -4.39
N SER A 29 11.15 -4.36 -4.65
CA SER A 29 12.15 -3.32 -4.90
C SER A 29 12.59 -2.58 -3.63
N LEU A 30 11.96 -2.85 -2.49
CA LEU A 30 12.27 -2.17 -1.23
C LEU A 30 13.50 -2.78 -0.57
N GLU A 31 14.33 -1.92 0.02
CA GLU A 31 15.34 -2.36 0.98
C GLU A 31 14.70 -2.98 2.22
N ALA A 32 15.49 -3.65 3.06
CA ALA A 32 15.04 -4.07 4.37
C ALA A 32 14.70 -2.86 5.26
N PHE A 33 13.45 -2.83 5.74
CA PHE A 33 12.92 -1.91 6.74
C PHE A 33 12.33 -2.72 7.90
N ASP A 34 12.44 -2.19 9.12
CA ASP A 34 11.86 -2.80 10.32
C ASP A 34 10.35 -2.54 10.43
N LEU A 35 9.89 -1.43 9.85
CA LEU A 35 8.48 -1.02 9.82
C LEU A 35 8.16 -0.33 8.49
N ILE A 36 7.06 -0.75 7.85
CA ILE A 36 6.51 -0.10 6.66
C ILE A 36 5.10 0.40 6.99
N ILE A 37 4.87 1.68 6.77
CA ILE A 37 3.57 2.33 6.95
C ILE A 37 2.89 2.44 5.58
N LEU A 38 1.64 1.98 5.51
CA LEU A 38 0.81 2.06 4.31
C LEU A 38 -0.24 3.16 4.44
N PRO A 39 -0.72 3.73 3.32
CA PRO A 39 -1.83 4.68 3.33
C PRO A 39 -3.09 4.09 3.98
N GLU A 40 -3.93 4.98 4.52
CA GLU A 40 -5.26 4.59 4.99
C GLU A 40 -6.09 4.01 3.83
N MET A 41 -6.85 2.95 4.10
CA MET A 41 -7.66 2.22 3.12
C MET A 41 -6.89 1.73 1.88
N PHE A 42 -5.58 1.43 2.00
CA PHE A 42 -4.73 1.05 0.87
C PHE A 42 -5.22 -0.13 0.02
N THR A 43 -6.06 -0.99 0.59
CA THR A 43 -6.60 -2.15 -0.12
C THR A 43 -7.72 -1.76 -1.08
N THR A 44 -8.59 -0.82 -0.76
CA THR A 44 -9.83 -0.56 -1.52
C THR A 44 -10.09 0.90 -1.83
N GLY A 45 -9.42 1.83 -1.14
CA GLY A 45 -9.89 3.20 -0.99
C GLY A 45 -11.20 3.27 -0.21
N PHE A 46 -11.92 4.38 -0.37
CA PHE A 46 -13.24 4.57 0.21
C PHE A 46 -14.24 3.61 -0.44
N SER A 47 -14.93 2.78 0.35
CA SER A 47 -16.08 2.00 -0.10
C SER A 47 -17.33 2.60 0.53
N ILE A 48 -18.24 3.12 -0.28
CA ILE A 48 -19.54 3.64 0.18
C ILE A 48 -20.55 2.50 0.40
N ARG A 49 -20.20 1.28 -0.03
CA ARG A 49 -21.00 0.08 0.22
C ARG A 49 -20.55 -0.54 1.54
N ALA A 50 -21.36 -0.31 2.58
CA ALA A 50 -21.34 -1.00 3.86
C ALA A 50 -22.22 -2.26 3.81
#